data_AF-A0A2M8P1K9-F1
#
_entry.id   AF-A0A2M8P1K9-F1
#
_cell.length_a   1.000
_cell.length_b   1.000
_cell.length_c   1.000
_cell.angle_alpha   90.00
_cell.angle_beta   90.00
_cell.angle_gamma   90.00
#
_symmetry.space_group_name_H-M   'P 1'
#
loop_
_entity.id
_entity.type
_entity.pdbx_description
1 polymer ?
#
loop_
_entity_poly.entity_id
_entity_poly.type
_entity_poly.pdbx_seq_one_letter_code
_entity_poly.pdbx_strand_id
1 'polypeptide(L)'
;MRDPLEIWLQRLRDPDSATRRQAIRQIELIGDTRALGALASLFALDPDLEIRKLAQSVGKAIYQAAERRRANERLAAPPSDPRLKRS
;
A
#
# COMPACT_ATOMS: atom_id res chain seq x y z
N MET A 1 15.09 -6.51 -13.85
CA MET A 1 13.88 -7.27 -13.48
C MET A 1 12.72 -6.30 -13.42
N ARG A 2 11.51 -6.64 -13.90
CA ARG A 2 10.35 -5.75 -13.79
C ARG A 2 9.94 -5.62 -12.31
N ASP A 3 9.63 -4.42 -11.83
CA ASP A 3 9.13 -4.19 -10.47
C ASP A 3 7.87 -5.06 -10.24
N PRO A 4 7.86 -5.98 -9.25
CA PRO A 4 6.71 -6.82 -8.96
C PRO A 4 5.43 -6.03 -8.73
N LEU A 5 5.52 -4.84 -8.13
CA LEU A 5 4.36 -4.00 -7.88
C LEU A 5 3.70 -3.53 -9.19
N GLU A 6 4.51 -3.08 -10.15
CA GLU A 6 4.02 -2.57 -11.44
C GLU A 6 3.23 -3.63 -12.23
N ILE A 7 3.63 -4.90 -12.14
CA ILE A 7 2.90 -6.02 -12.77
C ILE A 7 1.47 -6.11 -12.22
N TRP A 8 1.31 -6.00 -10.90
CA TRP A 8 -0.01 -6.13 -10.28
C TRP A 8 -0.85 -4.87 -10.41
N LEU A 9 -0.23 -3.68 -10.42
CA LEU A 9 -0.94 -2.43 -10.71
C LEU A 9 -1.58 -2.45 -12.10
N GLN A 10 -0.90 -3.01 -13.11
CA GLN A 10 -1.47 -3.18 -14.45
C GLN A 10 -2.71 -4.09 -14.45
N ARG A 11 -2.67 -5.19 -13.69
CA ARG A 11 -3.78 -6.16 -13.59
C ARG A 11 -5.01 -5.65 -12.85
N LEU A 12 -4.93 -4.51 -12.16
CA LEU A 12 -6.11 -3.86 -11.57
C LEU A 12 -7.09 -3.33 -12.61
N ARG A 13 -6.71 -3.25 -13.89
CA ARG A 13 -7.58 -2.80 -14.98
C ARG A 13 -8.18 -3.95 -15.77
N ASP A 14 -7.96 -5.18 -15.34
CA ASP A 14 -8.45 -6.35 -16.05
C ASP A 14 -9.99 -6.38 -16.05
N PRO A 15 -10.65 -6.69 -17.20
CA PRO A 15 -12.09 -6.80 -17.25
C PRO A 15 -12.64 -7.88 -16.30
N ASP A 16 -11.89 -8.96 -16.07
CA ASP A 16 -12.28 -10.02 -15.15
C ASP A 16 -12.03 -9.61 -13.68
N SER A 17 -13.09 -9.69 -12.86
CA SER A 17 -13.01 -9.32 -11.45
C SER A 17 -12.18 -10.32 -10.64
N ALA A 18 -12.06 -11.58 -11.07
CA ALA A 18 -11.18 -12.54 -10.40
C ALA A 18 -9.69 -12.15 -10.56
N THR A 19 -9.30 -11.69 -11.75
CA THR A 19 -7.96 -11.15 -12.00
C THR A 19 -7.67 -9.89 -11.18
N ARG A 20 -8.63 -8.95 -11.10
CA ARG A 20 -8.49 -7.76 -10.22
C ARG A 20 -8.36 -8.15 -8.75
N ARG A 21 -9.17 -9.11 -8.28
CA ARG A 21 -9.10 -9.64 -6.91
C ARG A 21 -7.73 -10.24 -6.61
N GLN A 22 -7.18 -11.05 -7.52
CA GLN A 22 -5.85 -11.62 -7.38
C GLN A 22 -4.78 -10.52 -7.29
N ALA A 23 -4.87 -9.50 -8.15
CA ALA A 23 -3.94 -8.38 -8.13
C ALA A 23 -3.96 -7.63 -6.79
N ILE A 24 -5.14 -7.37 -6.22
CA ILE A 24 -5.25 -6.73 -4.89
C ILE A 24 -4.60 -7.59 -3.80
N ARG A 25 -4.77 -8.92 -3.84
CA ARG A 25 -4.13 -9.84 -2.88
C ARG A 25 -2.61 -9.83 -2.99
N GLN A 26 -2.07 -9.73 -4.20
CA GLN A 26 -0.62 -9.68 -4.39
C GLN A 26 -0.04 -8.34 -3.96
N ILE A 27 -0.77 -7.25 -4.19
CA ILE A 27 -0.43 -5.91 -3.66
C ILE A 27 -0.42 -5.90 -2.12
N GLU A 28 -1.38 -6.57 -1.48
CA GLU A 28 -1.44 -6.74 -0.03
C GLU A 28 -0.15 -7.41 0.50
N LEU A 29 0.29 -8.49 -0.15
CA LEU A 29 1.53 -9.19 0.22
C LEU A 29 2.79 -8.32 0.03
N ILE A 30 2.82 -7.49 -1.01
CA ILE A 30 3.93 -6.57 -1.27
C ILE A 30 3.99 -5.47 -0.20
N GLY A 31 2.85 -4.98 0.27
CA GLY A 31 2.79 -4.03 1.38
C GLY A 31 3.41 -2.65 1.10
N ASP A 32 3.55 -2.28 -0.17
CA ASP A 32 4.16 -1.03 -0.61
C ASP A 32 3.12 0.09 -0.71
N THR A 33 3.40 1.19 -0.03
CA THR A 33 2.55 2.38 0.03
C THR A 33 2.32 3.04 -1.34
N ARG A 34 3.18 2.80 -2.33
CA ARG A 34 2.98 3.26 -3.72
C ARG A 34 1.65 2.76 -4.32
N ALA A 35 1.11 1.66 -3.82
CA ALA A 35 -0.17 1.11 -4.29
C ALA A 35 -1.42 1.85 -3.80
N LEU A 36 -1.31 2.70 -2.77
CA LEU A 36 -2.48 3.27 -2.09
C LEU A 36 -3.36 4.11 -3.02
N GLY A 37 -2.77 4.85 -3.96
CA GLY A 37 -3.54 5.63 -4.95
C GLY A 37 -4.38 4.75 -5.89
N ALA A 38 -3.84 3.60 -6.31
CA ALA A 38 -4.56 2.66 -7.17
C ALA A 38 -5.70 1.95 -6.40
N LEU A 39 -5.44 1.54 -5.16
CA LEU A 39 -6.47 0.93 -4.30
C LEU A 39 -7.59 1.92 -3.96
N ALA A 40 -7.26 3.20 -3.73
CA ALA A 40 -8.27 4.25 -3.54
C ALA A 40 -9.14 4.44 -4.79
N SER A 41 -8.54 4.39 -5.98
CA SER A 41 -9.27 4.49 -7.25
C SER A 41 -10.25 3.31 -7.43
N LEU A 42 -9.82 2.08 -7.13
CA LEU A 42 -10.73 0.93 -7.16
C LEU A 42 -11.85 1.03 -6.13
N PHE A 43 -11.54 1.45 -4.90
CA PHE A 43 -12.55 1.68 -3.89
C PHE A 43 -13.63 2.68 -4.34
N ALA A 44 -13.24 3.73 -5.08
CA ALA A 44 -14.17 4.74 -5.54
C ALA A 44 -14.95 4.34 -6.80
N LEU A 45 -14.33 3.59 -7.72
CA LEU A 45 -14.81 3.49 -9.11
C LEU A 45 -15.06 2.06 -9.59
N ASP A 46 -14.59 1.01 -8.89
CA ASP A 46 -14.79 -0.36 -9.40
C ASP A 46 -16.28 -0.74 -9.39
N PRO A 47 -16.81 -1.30 -10.50
CA PRO A 47 -18.21 -1.70 -10.57
C PRO A 47 -18.56 -2.81 -9.57
N ASP A 48 -17.61 -3.69 -9.24
CA ASP A 48 -17.82 -4.81 -8.32
C ASP A 48 -17.70 -4.35 -6.86
N LEU A 49 -18.79 -4.47 -6.10
CA LEU A 49 -18.85 -4.10 -4.68
C LEU A 49 -17.82 -4.85 -3.83
N GLU A 50 -17.55 -6.12 -4.12
CA GLU A 50 -16.59 -6.92 -3.37
C GLU A 50 -15.15 -6.49 -3.66
N ILE A 51 -14.87 -6.01 -4.87
CA ILE A 51 -13.58 -5.40 -5.21
C ILE A 51 -13.40 -4.08 -4.45
N ARG A 52 -14.44 -3.23 -4.38
CA ARG A 52 -14.36 -1.98 -3.60
C ARG A 52 -14.06 -2.24 -2.12
N LYS A 53 -14.79 -3.17 -1.50
CA LYS A 53 -14.56 -3.55 -0.09
C LYS A 53 -13.16 -4.10 0.13
N LEU A 54 -12.69 -4.97 -0.77
CA LEU A 54 -11.36 -5.54 -0.69
C LEU A 54 -10.27 -4.47 -0.83
N ALA A 55 -10.40 -3.57 -1.80
CA ALA A 55 -9.46 -2.46 -1.99
C ALA A 55 -9.38 -1.54 -0.76
N GLN A 56 -10.52 -1.25 -0.13
CA GLN A 56 -10.56 -0.49 1.13
C GLN A 56 -9.84 -1.22 2.26
N SER A 57 -10.11 -2.51 2.44
CA SER A 57 -9.51 -3.34 3.49
C SER A 57 -7.99 -3.41 3.33
N VAL A 58 -7.50 -3.72 2.14
CA VAL A 58 -6.06 -3.80 1.83
C VAL A 58 -5.39 -2.44 1.95
N GLY A 59 -6.02 -1.37 1.45
CA GLY A 59 -5.48 -0.01 1.58
C GLY A 59 -5.27 0.39 3.04
N LYS A 60 -6.24 0.09 3.91
CA LYS A 60 -6.10 0.32 5.37
C LYS A 60 -4.97 -0.51 5.97
N ALA A 61 -4.85 -1.79 5.60
CA ALA A 61 -3.80 -2.66 6.13
C ALA A 61 -2.40 -2.16 5.76
N ILE A 62 -2.17 -1.78 4.48
CA ILE A 62 -0.90 -1.23 4.00
C ILE A 62 -0.56 0.07 4.73
N TYR A 63 -1.52 0.99 4.83
CA TYR A 63 -1.32 2.27 5.52
C TYR A 63 -0.95 2.06 6.99
N GLN A 64 -1.71 1.24 7.72
CA GLN A 64 -1.43 0.95 9.13
C GLN A 64 -0.08 0.28 9.34
N ALA A 65 0.31 -0.65 8.46
CA ALA A 65 1.62 -1.29 8.52
C ALA A 65 2.76 -0.30 8.25
N ALA A 66 2.58 0.67 7.37
CA ALA A 66 3.55 1.73 7.13
C ALA A 66 3.68 2.69 8.32
N GLU A 67 2.56 3.12 8.92
CA GLU A 67 2.58 3.99 10.10
C GLU A 67 3.21 3.30 11.31
N ARG A 68 2.93 2.00 11.52
CA ARG A 68 3.60 1.21 12.56
C ARG A 68 5.10 1.13 12.36
N ARG A 69 5.56 0.90 11.11
CA ARG A 69 6.99 0.88 10.77
C ARG A 69 7.64 2.23 11.07
N ARG A 70 7.05 3.34 10.61
CA ARG A 70 7.52 4.70 10.87
C ARG A 70 7.59 5.02 12.37
N ALA A 71 6.58 4.62 13.14
CA ALA A 71 6.57 4.80 14.58
C ALA A 71 7.71 4.02 15.25
N ASN A 72 7.93 2.77 14.86
CA ASN A 72 9.01 1.93 15.38
C ASN A 72 10.40 2.50 15.03
N GLU A 73 10.59 2.97 13.79
CA GLU A 73 11.83 3.62 13.35
C GLU A 73 12.12 4.89 14.16
N ARG A 74 11.09 5.71 14.42
CA ARG A 74 11.22 6.91 15.24
C ARG A 74 11.61 6.57 16.69
N LEU A 75 11.06 5.49 17.26
CA LEU A 75 11.43 5.02 18.60
C LEU A 75 12.85 4.43 18.64
N ALA A 76 13.31 3.83 17.55
CA ALA A 76 14.66 3.26 17.43
C ALA A 76 15.74 4.31 17.14
N ALA A 77 15.38 5.51 16.68
CA ALA A 77 16.33 6.58 16.45
C ALA A 77 16.92 7.08 17.78
N PRO A 78 18.26 7.18 17.92
CA PRO A 78 18.86 7.73 19.12
C PRO A 78 18.40 9.18 19.32
N PRO A 79 18.26 9.65 20.58
CA PRO A 79 17.89 11.03 20.84
C PRO A 79 18.89 11.96 20.14
N SER A 80 18.39 12.82 19.26
CA SER A 80 19.20 13.84 18.61
C SER A 80 19.77 14.76 19.70
N ASP A 81 21.08 14.66 19.98
CA ASP A 81 21.73 15.50 20.99
C ASP A 81 21.60 16.98 20.56
N PRO A 82 20.89 17.82 21.34
CA PRO A 82 20.70 19.23 21.01
C PRO A 82 22.01 20.01 20.89
N ARG A 83 23.12 19.47 21.42
CA ARG A 83 24.44 20.11 21.44
C ARG A 83 25.23 20.02 20.13
N LEU A 84 24.80 19.19 19.17
CA LEU A 84 25.56 18.97 17.92
C LEU A 84 25.27 20.00 16.80
N LYS A 85 24.41 21.01 17.03
CA LYS A 85 24.08 22.06 16.04
C LYS A 85 24.91 23.34 16.16
N ARG A 86 26.16 23.26 16.62
CA ARG A 86 27.06 24.42 16.70
C ARG A 86 28.48 24.02 16.30
N SER A 87 28.81 24.18 15.02
CA SER A 87 30.17 24.24 14.49
C SER A 87 30.15 25.11 13.24
#